data_AF-A0A1P8M4D6-F1
#
_entry.id   AF-A0A1P8M4D6-F1
#
_cell.length_a   1.000
_cell.length_b   1.000
_cell.length_c   1.000
_cell.angle_alpha   90.00
_cell.angle_beta   90.00
_cell.angle_gamma   90.00
#
_symmetry.space_group_name_H-M   'P 1'
#
loop_
_entity.id
_entity.type
_entity.pdbx_description
1 polymer ?
#
loop_
_entity_poly.entity_id
_entity_poly.type
_entity_poly.pdbx_seq_one_letter_code
_entity_poly.pdbx_strand_id
1 'polypeptide(L)'
;MPKRLGNGTTDATSGVQAVIDSAASFGAQVYFPDGVYKVTSPLENFHNVHLSKGAIITAGAPGMAAVVRTQLSKRYDNGAIVGGGTIDANTNAAIGIHVRNFLYFKLNNLTVHGGNAAGIKLGDSRAIGRAAEAILSNIRIINNGSVITGSRGILSENSGDHSFAQVLVMNYEYGVTLPVGNNAMLEDVHVWAEPSKGATKIGFEDFSNSSHYSKCHADAPIEYGFRLYGYQTTLVQCGTYLNPNVPQVVDNTVVGVKFEAAYPIGTLVGHYFFGGSGAKRLKSDIEAADGNYGLIQHFGCSSHNVVTLRSLYNRSIGMTVRDRVLSTEGFEADSPTPLGNLGLSIKTNTLDRWKIVSDGGAETGSNTGTGLAIRRYDDNGALLSEPIFISRSSGTIVLKNTMSLSDGVNLVTGSTTGTQFSTSPAQKIGFYGLAPVAQQAVAGPRGSAAAQASLTAKLANLGLVTDTTVSPISTKTTSQTITAADRYVISDGGTLIQTLPDPTLASVGYPVTIKNVNVSSCTVRSLGGGLIDGAASKTLPQWATVTFITDGTQWLTV
;
A
#
# COMPACT_ATOMS: atom_id res chain seq x y z
N MET A 1 -37.22 33.71 51.74
CA MET A 1 -36.26 34.84 51.86
C MET A 1 -35.10 34.89 50.83
N PRO A 2 -35.12 34.30 49.61
CA PRO A 2 -34.06 34.58 48.61
C PRO A 2 -34.28 35.79 47.69
N LYS A 3 -35.54 36.20 47.43
CA LYS A 3 -35.86 37.14 46.33
C LYS A 3 -35.31 38.56 46.49
N ARG A 4 -35.01 38.99 47.73
CA ARG A 4 -34.38 40.31 47.98
C ARG A 4 -32.87 40.33 47.71
N LEU A 5 -32.19 39.18 47.73
CA LEU A 5 -30.74 39.09 47.58
C LEU A 5 -30.31 38.93 46.10
N GLY A 6 -31.20 38.43 45.24
CA GLY A 6 -30.93 38.14 43.83
C GLY A 6 -31.14 39.32 42.86
N ASN A 7 -30.80 40.56 43.25
CA ASN A 7 -31.07 41.76 42.44
C ASN A 7 -29.90 42.23 41.57
N GLY A 8 -28.73 41.57 41.66
CA GLY A 8 -27.52 41.86 40.88
C GLY A 8 -26.70 43.07 41.36
N THR A 9 -27.24 43.90 42.24
CA THR A 9 -26.57 45.13 42.70
C THR A 9 -26.13 45.05 44.15
N THR A 10 -26.98 44.49 45.01
CA THR A 10 -26.73 44.36 46.44
C THR A 10 -25.74 43.23 46.69
N ASP A 11 -24.76 43.48 47.55
CA ASP A 11 -23.88 42.42 48.04
C ASP A 11 -24.68 41.40 48.86
N ALA A 12 -24.81 40.21 48.31
CA ALA A 12 -25.57 39.10 48.85
C ALA A 12 -24.71 38.13 49.67
N THR A 13 -23.40 38.38 49.80
CA THR A 13 -22.43 37.43 50.37
C THR A 13 -22.86 36.85 51.71
N SER A 14 -23.11 37.70 52.71
CA SER A 14 -23.45 37.24 54.06
C SER A 14 -24.79 36.51 54.12
N GLY A 15 -25.78 37.00 53.37
CA GLY A 15 -27.11 36.38 53.31
C GLY A 15 -27.09 35.02 52.61
N VAL A 16 -26.33 34.90 51.52
CA VAL A 16 -26.17 33.63 50.77
C VAL A 16 -25.36 32.63 51.61
N GLN A 17 -24.26 33.06 52.23
CA GLN A 17 -23.44 32.21 53.09
C GLN A 17 -24.24 31.66 54.27
N ALA A 18 -25.04 32.50 54.94
CA ALA A 18 -25.86 32.06 56.07
C ALA A 18 -26.88 30.95 55.67
N VAL A 19 -27.43 31.01 54.47
CA VAL A 19 -28.34 29.97 53.95
C VAL A 19 -27.57 28.67 53.69
N ILE A 20 -26.38 28.77 53.11
CA ILE A 20 -25.51 27.60 52.84
C ILE A 20 -25.12 26.92 54.15
N ASP A 21 -24.61 27.68 55.12
CA ASP A 21 -24.18 27.13 56.41
C ASP A 21 -25.35 26.53 57.18
N SER A 22 -26.52 27.18 57.14
CA SER A 22 -27.74 26.62 57.75
C SER A 22 -28.12 25.29 57.11
N ALA A 23 -28.18 25.18 55.78
CA ALA A 23 -28.55 23.93 55.13
C ALA A 23 -27.52 22.82 55.39
N ALA A 24 -26.22 23.14 55.37
CA ALA A 24 -25.15 22.20 55.66
C ALA A 24 -25.30 21.57 57.06
N SER A 25 -25.67 22.36 58.07
CA SER A 25 -25.90 21.85 59.43
C SER A 25 -27.06 20.86 59.56
N PHE A 26 -28.00 20.86 58.61
CA PHE A 26 -29.14 19.93 58.56
C PHE A 26 -28.99 18.84 57.50
N GLY A 27 -27.87 18.81 56.76
CA GLY A 27 -27.71 17.93 55.61
C GLY A 27 -28.72 18.21 54.48
N ALA A 28 -29.28 19.42 54.43
CA ALA A 28 -30.29 19.81 53.45
C ALA A 28 -29.65 20.34 52.16
N GLN A 29 -30.43 20.33 51.07
CA GLN A 29 -30.05 20.99 49.82
C GLN A 29 -30.51 22.45 49.83
N VAL A 30 -29.63 23.38 49.46
CA VAL A 30 -29.98 24.78 49.24
C VAL A 30 -30.55 24.95 47.84
N TYR A 31 -31.66 25.68 47.72
CA TYR A 31 -32.22 26.07 46.42
C TYR A 31 -32.15 27.59 46.22
N PHE A 32 -31.49 28.02 45.14
CA PHE A 32 -31.47 29.43 44.71
C PHE A 32 -32.44 29.64 43.54
N PRO A 33 -33.53 30.41 43.73
CA PRO A 33 -34.45 30.76 42.65
C PRO A 33 -33.80 31.76 41.68
N ASP A 34 -34.50 32.05 40.57
CA ASP A 34 -33.98 32.93 39.53
C ASP A 34 -33.62 34.30 40.12
N GLY A 35 -32.46 34.83 39.71
CA GLY A 35 -31.91 36.08 40.23
C GLY A 35 -30.40 36.16 40.11
N VAL A 36 -29.85 37.36 40.30
CA VAL A 36 -28.40 37.60 40.26
C VAL A 36 -27.91 37.91 41.67
N TYR A 37 -27.09 37.03 42.22
CA TYR A 37 -26.54 37.10 43.57
C TYR A 37 -25.10 37.59 43.48
N LYS A 38 -24.90 38.90 43.65
CA LYS A 38 -23.57 39.50 43.65
C LYS A 38 -22.87 39.17 44.98
N VAL A 39 -21.69 38.57 44.93
CA VAL A 39 -20.88 38.23 46.12
C VAL A 39 -19.51 38.93 46.05
N THR A 40 -19.04 39.47 47.16
CA THR A 40 -17.78 40.23 47.27
C THR A 40 -16.67 39.44 47.98
N SER A 41 -16.99 38.25 48.49
CA SER A 41 -16.00 37.27 48.95
C SER A 41 -16.41 35.85 48.55
N PRO A 42 -15.48 34.88 48.53
CA PRO A 42 -15.80 33.51 48.17
C PRO A 42 -16.86 32.91 49.10
N LEU A 43 -17.88 32.26 48.54
CA LEU A 43 -18.82 31.46 49.32
C LEU A 43 -18.14 30.14 49.73
N GLU A 44 -18.08 29.90 51.03
CA GLU A 44 -17.53 28.70 51.65
C GLU A 44 -18.60 27.61 51.80
N ASN A 45 -18.19 26.36 52.05
CA ASN A 45 -19.10 25.22 52.22
C ASN A 45 -20.06 25.01 51.05
N PHE A 46 -19.61 25.31 49.83
CA PHE A 46 -20.48 25.25 48.66
C PHE A 46 -20.71 23.79 48.19
N HIS A 47 -21.47 23.03 48.97
CA HIS A 47 -21.92 21.67 48.70
C HIS A 47 -23.45 21.58 48.87
N ASN A 48 -24.09 20.62 48.18
CA ASN A 48 -25.55 20.43 48.21
C ASN A 48 -26.32 21.70 47.83
N VAL A 49 -25.92 22.33 46.73
CA VAL A 49 -26.54 23.55 46.21
C VAL A 49 -27.19 23.29 44.86
N HIS A 50 -28.42 23.74 44.70
CA HIS A 50 -29.12 23.77 43.43
C HIS A 50 -29.45 25.22 43.04
N LEU A 51 -29.02 25.61 41.85
CA LEU A 51 -29.35 26.87 41.22
C LEU A 51 -30.44 26.63 40.19
N SER A 52 -31.54 27.36 40.26
CA SER A 52 -32.48 27.44 39.14
C SER A 52 -31.79 27.92 37.86
N LYS A 53 -32.38 27.65 36.70
CA LYS A 53 -31.75 27.96 35.40
C LYS A 53 -31.39 29.45 35.25
N GLY A 54 -32.18 30.37 35.81
CA GLY A 54 -31.93 31.80 35.79
C GLY A 54 -31.19 32.33 37.02
N ALA A 55 -30.76 31.48 37.95
CA ALA A 55 -29.92 31.88 39.07
C ALA A 55 -28.47 32.06 38.62
N ILE A 56 -27.88 33.20 38.98
CA ILE A 56 -26.50 33.57 38.69
C ILE A 56 -25.83 33.99 40.00
N ILE A 57 -24.76 33.32 40.42
CA ILE A 57 -23.89 33.82 41.51
C ILE A 57 -22.70 34.49 40.85
N THR A 58 -22.53 35.80 41.05
CA THR A 58 -21.53 36.60 40.33
C THR A 58 -20.53 37.25 41.30
N ALA A 59 -19.24 37.18 40.98
CA ALA A 59 -18.21 37.91 41.71
C ALA A 59 -18.32 39.43 41.49
N GLY A 60 -18.34 40.15 42.60
CA GLY A 60 -18.56 41.58 42.68
C GLY A 60 -17.36 42.39 43.15
N ALA A 61 -16.30 41.75 43.64
CA ALA A 61 -15.07 42.39 44.12
C ALA A 61 -13.84 41.87 43.36
N PRO A 62 -12.93 42.74 42.91
CA PRO A 62 -11.73 42.33 42.20
C PRO A 62 -10.77 41.56 43.12
N GLY A 63 -10.05 40.59 42.56
CA GLY A 63 -9.04 39.81 43.29
C GLY A 63 -9.60 38.70 44.17
N MET A 64 -10.87 38.32 44.00
CA MET A 64 -11.44 37.17 44.70
C MET A 64 -10.69 35.88 44.34
N ALA A 65 -10.39 35.03 45.33
CA ALA A 65 -9.70 33.77 45.07
C ALA A 65 -10.58 32.77 44.29
N ALA A 66 -11.88 32.75 44.58
CA ALA A 66 -12.89 31.97 43.87
C ALA A 66 -14.28 32.62 44.03
N VAL A 67 -15.26 32.29 43.18
CA VAL A 67 -16.66 32.64 43.45
C VAL A 67 -17.22 31.76 44.56
N VAL A 68 -17.04 30.45 44.39
CA VAL A 68 -17.49 29.43 45.34
C VAL A 68 -16.40 28.41 45.60
N ARG A 69 -16.34 27.88 46.83
CA ARG A 69 -15.39 26.83 47.19
C ARG A 69 -15.86 25.94 48.34
N THR A 70 -15.37 24.71 48.36
CA THR A 70 -15.55 23.78 49.49
C THR A 70 -14.50 24.00 50.56
N GLN A 71 -14.70 23.59 51.81
CA GLN A 71 -13.74 23.87 52.90
C GLN A 71 -12.39 23.19 52.71
N LEU A 72 -11.30 23.90 53.01
CA LEU A 72 -9.94 23.33 53.00
C LEU A 72 -9.67 22.44 54.23
N SER A 73 -10.21 22.81 55.39
CA SER A 73 -9.96 22.13 56.67
C SER A 73 -10.73 20.82 56.84
N LYS A 74 -11.79 20.60 56.06
CA LYS A 74 -12.57 19.36 56.11
C LYS A 74 -11.79 18.24 55.43
N ARG A 75 -11.82 17.02 56.01
CA ARG A 75 -11.08 15.88 55.46
C ARG A 75 -11.59 15.44 54.09
N TYR A 76 -12.91 15.40 53.87
CA TYR A 76 -13.55 15.20 52.56
C TYR A 76 -14.97 15.76 52.59
N ASP A 77 -15.38 16.51 51.58
CA ASP A 77 -16.79 16.65 51.23
C ASP A 77 -17.24 15.43 50.43
N ASN A 78 -18.02 14.56 51.06
CA ASN A 78 -18.46 13.28 50.49
C ASN A 78 -19.92 13.33 50.02
N GLY A 79 -20.18 12.94 48.77
CA GLY A 79 -21.54 12.88 48.21
C GLY A 79 -22.19 14.23 47.96
N ALA A 80 -21.38 15.27 47.86
CA ALA A 80 -21.87 16.62 47.61
C ALA A 80 -22.30 16.81 46.15
N ILE A 81 -23.40 17.52 45.96
CA ILE A 81 -23.93 17.84 44.62
C ILE A 81 -24.09 19.35 44.48
N VAL A 82 -23.57 19.91 43.39
CA VAL A 82 -23.82 21.29 42.98
C VAL A 82 -24.34 21.29 41.54
N GLY A 83 -25.45 21.96 41.28
CA GLY A 83 -25.97 21.97 39.91
C GLY A 83 -26.94 23.08 39.56
N GLY A 84 -27.16 23.22 38.25
CA GLY A 84 -28.03 24.22 37.63
C GLY A 84 -27.41 25.61 37.54
N GLY A 85 -28.12 26.58 36.94
CA GLY A 85 -27.75 28.00 36.92
C GLY A 85 -26.35 28.35 36.39
N THR A 86 -25.84 29.50 36.83
CA THR A 86 -24.55 30.08 36.42
C THR A 86 -23.70 30.49 37.62
N ILE A 87 -22.41 30.16 37.59
CA ILE A 87 -21.37 30.71 38.46
C ILE A 87 -20.50 31.65 37.62
N ASP A 88 -20.55 32.95 37.89
CA ASP A 88 -19.86 33.96 37.10
C ASP A 88 -18.73 34.61 37.90
N ALA A 89 -17.48 34.31 37.54
CA ALA A 89 -16.32 34.97 38.12
C ALA A 89 -16.17 36.41 37.66
N ASN A 90 -16.90 36.85 36.61
CA ASN A 90 -16.98 38.23 36.13
C ASN A 90 -15.60 38.90 35.99
N THR A 91 -14.56 38.12 35.66
CA THR A 91 -13.14 38.51 35.67
C THR A 91 -12.60 39.06 37.00
N ASN A 92 -13.41 39.05 38.04
CA ASN A 92 -13.14 39.53 39.38
C ASN A 92 -12.58 38.43 40.28
N ALA A 93 -12.91 37.16 39.98
CA ALA A 93 -12.39 36.00 40.68
C ALA A 93 -11.36 35.22 39.85
N ALA A 94 -10.31 34.71 40.50
CA ALA A 94 -9.32 33.85 39.88
C ALA A 94 -9.93 32.50 39.47
N ILE A 95 -10.86 31.96 40.26
CA ILE A 95 -11.49 30.66 40.01
C ILE A 95 -13.02 30.82 40.01
N GLY A 96 -13.72 30.15 39.10
CA GLY A 96 -15.18 30.03 39.17
C GLY A 96 -15.59 29.16 40.35
N ILE A 97 -15.33 27.86 40.23
CA ILE A 97 -15.64 26.84 41.26
C ILE A 97 -14.34 26.18 41.74
N HIS A 98 -14.06 26.21 43.04
CA HIS A 98 -12.90 25.53 43.62
C HIS A 98 -13.32 24.43 44.61
N VAL A 99 -13.27 23.18 44.17
CA VAL A 99 -13.60 22.00 44.99
C VAL A 99 -12.32 21.47 45.64
N ARG A 100 -11.97 21.95 46.83
CA ARG A 100 -10.65 21.73 47.46
C ARG A 100 -10.41 20.33 47.98
N ASN A 101 -11.32 19.79 48.80
CA ASN A 101 -11.14 18.48 49.42
C ASN A 101 -12.43 17.67 49.39
N PHE A 102 -12.46 16.61 48.60
CA PHE A 102 -13.69 15.88 48.30
C PHE A 102 -13.44 14.41 48.02
N LEU A 103 -14.50 13.62 48.17
CA LEU A 103 -14.59 12.25 47.71
C LEU A 103 -15.99 12.13 47.09
N TYR A 104 -16.12 11.76 45.82
CA TYR A 104 -17.43 11.68 45.17
C TYR A 104 -18.21 13.03 45.20
N PHE A 105 -17.77 13.97 44.36
CA PHE A 105 -18.36 15.32 44.24
C PHE A 105 -18.96 15.52 42.85
N LYS A 106 -20.25 15.85 42.76
CA LYS A 106 -20.95 16.00 41.49
C LYS A 106 -21.20 17.47 41.16
N LEU A 107 -20.77 17.87 39.96
CA LEU A 107 -21.16 19.10 39.29
C LEU A 107 -22.07 18.75 38.11
N ASN A 108 -23.28 19.31 38.04
CA ASN A 108 -24.21 19.01 36.94
C ASN A 108 -25.01 20.20 36.42
N ASN A 109 -25.17 20.30 35.10
CA ASN A 109 -26.01 21.32 34.45
C ASN A 109 -25.61 22.76 34.80
N LEU A 110 -24.31 23.04 34.93
CA LEU A 110 -23.78 24.34 35.32
C LEU A 110 -23.18 25.08 34.13
N THR A 111 -23.29 26.41 34.16
CA THR A 111 -22.45 27.29 33.36
C THR A 111 -21.47 28.03 34.28
N VAL A 112 -20.19 28.05 33.93
CA VAL A 112 -19.13 28.72 34.68
C VAL A 112 -18.47 29.76 33.79
N HIS A 113 -18.50 31.03 34.19
CA HIS A 113 -18.00 32.14 33.38
C HIS A 113 -16.75 32.80 33.99
N GLY A 114 -15.80 33.18 33.14
CA GLY A 114 -14.85 34.27 33.40
C GLY A 114 -13.82 34.07 34.52
N GLY A 115 -13.48 32.83 34.87
CA GLY A 115 -12.42 32.56 35.86
C GLY A 115 -11.04 32.84 35.27
N ASN A 116 -10.30 33.79 35.85
CA ASN A 116 -9.04 34.28 35.26
C ASN A 116 -7.90 33.24 35.25
N ALA A 117 -7.83 32.40 36.29
CA ALA A 117 -6.83 31.34 36.45
C ALA A 117 -7.42 29.98 36.11
N ALA A 118 -8.63 29.68 36.61
CA ALA A 118 -9.36 28.49 36.22
C ALA A 118 -10.88 28.68 36.18
N GLY A 119 -11.56 28.00 35.26
CA GLY A 119 -13.02 27.88 35.33
C GLY A 119 -13.43 27.02 36.53
N ILE A 120 -13.00 25.76 36.50
CA ILE A 120 -13.20 24.81 37.59
C ILE A 120 -11.84 24.29 38.06
N LYS A 121 -11.58 24.38 39.37
CA LYS A 121 -10.43 23.76 40.02
C LYS A 121 -10.88 22.62 40.92
N LEU A 122 -10.37 21.43 40.67
CA LEU A 122 -10.60 20.22 41.44
C LEU A 122 -9.35 19.94 42.27
N GLY A 123 -9.54 19.79 43.56
CA GLY A 123 -8.48 19.54 44.52
C GLY A 123 -7.71 20.81 44.93
N ASP A 124 -6.80 20.64 45.88
CA ASP A 124 -5.91 21.68 46.38
C ASP A 124 -4.64 21.01 46.91
N SER A 125 -3.47 21.48 46.48
CA SER A 125 -2.17 20.97 46.93
C SER A 125 -1.94 21.19 48.44
N ARG A 126 -2.69 22.10 49.07
CA ARG A 126 -2.64 22.35 50.52
C ARG A 126 -3.58 21.46 51.33
N ALA A 127 -4.44 20.68 50.67
CA ALA A 127 -5.36 19.78 51.37
C ALA A 127 -4.58 18.60 51.99
N ILE A 128 -5.00 18.19 53.20
CA ILE A 128 -4.36 17.08 53.95
C ILE A 128 -4.66 15.72 53.30
N GLY A 129 -5.79 15.61 52.58
CA GLY A 129 -6.18 14.43 51.81
C GLY A 129 -5.92 14.57 50.31
N ARG A 130 -5.98 13.46 49.59
CA ARG A 130 -6.04 13.44 48.13
C ARG A 130 -7.50 13.40 47.73
N ALA A 131 -7.97 14.38 46.98
CA ALA A 131 -9.37 14.39 46.56
C ALA A 131 -9.59 13.37 45.42
N ALA A 132 -10.78 12.79 45.32
CA ALA A 132 -11.05 11.79 44.29
C ALA A 132 -12.50 11.80 43.82
N GLU A 133 -12.75 11.31 42.61
CA GLU A 133 -14.10 11.07 42.08
C GLU A 133 -14.93 12.35 41.88
N ALA A 134 -14.36 13.32 41.16
CA ALA A 134 -15.16 14.44 40.67
C ALA A 134 -15.97 13.97 39.46
N ILE A 135 -17.28 14.21 39.49
CA ILE A 135 -18.21 13.87 38.42
C ILE A 135 -18.74 15.15 37.81
N LEU A 136 -18.32 15.49 36.59
CA LEU A 136 -18.79 16.66 35.85
C LEU A 136 -19.71 16.18 34.73
N SER A 137 -20.95 16.66 34.70
CA SER A 137 -21.92 16.27 33.67
C SER A 137 -22.70 17.46 33.13
N ASN A 138 -22.71 17.64 31.81
CA ASN A 138 -23.39 18.76 31.13
C ASN A 138 -22.91 20.12 31.69
N ILE A 139 -21.61 20.37 31.59
CA ILE A 139 -20.96 21.57 32.12
C ILE A 139 -20.48 22.45 30.96
N ARG A 140 -20.71 23.76 31.06
CA ARG A 140 -20.14 24.76 30.15
C ARG A 140 -19.21 25.67 30.92
N ILE A 141 -17.96 25.76 30.48
CA ILE A 141 -16.92 26.60 31.09
C ILE A 141 -16.47 27.59 30.03
N ILE A 142 -16.71 28.87 30.24
CA ILE A 142 -16.55 29.89 29.21
C ILE A 142 -15.79 31.07 29.78
N ASN A 143 -14.65 31.41 29.19
CA ASN A 143 -14.07 32.72 29.43
C ASN A 143 -14.64 33.72 28.39
N ASN A 144 -15.42 34.69 28.85
CA ASN A 144 -16.04 35.68 27.95
C ASN A 144 -15.03 36.70 27.41
N GLY A 145 -13.88 36.86 28.10
CA GLY A 145 -12.79 37.72 27.69
C GLY A 145 -11.87 37.06 26.66
N SER A 146 -10.78 37.76 26.32
CA SER A 146 -9.68 37.13 25.60
C SER A 146 -9.05 36.03 26.45
N VAL A 147 -8.50 35.00 25.80
CA VAL A 147 -7.70 33.94 26.43
C VAL A 147 -6.62 34.58 27.28
N ILE A 148 -6.62 34.26 28.57
CA ILE A 148 -5.63 34.76 29.54
C ILE A 148 -4.47 33.77 29.59
N THR A 149 -3.23 34.26 29.50
CA THR A 149 -2.03 33.42 29.66
C THR A 149 -2.03 32.73 31.03
N GLY A 150 -1.80 31.43 31.03
CA GLY A 150 -1.81 30.53 32.18
C GLY A 150 -3.21 30.04 32.58
N SER A 151 -4.27 30.50 31.92
CA SER A 151 -5.65 30.12 32.28
C SER A 151 -6.00 28.70 31.88
N ARG A 152 -6.79 28.01 32.72
CA ARG A 152 -7.19 26.62 32.50
C ARG A 152 -8.70 26.45 32.61
N GLY A 153 -9.34 25.77 31.66
CA GLY A 153 -10.78 25.50 31.78
C GLY A 153 -11.07 24.64 33.00
N ILE A 154 -10.42 23.48 33.03
CA ILE A 154 -10.41 22.55 34.16
C ILE A 154 -8.97 22.34 34.62
N LEU A 155 -8.75 22.49 35.92
CA LEU A 155 -7.48 22.19 36.57
C LEU A 155 -7.73 21.20 37.71
N SER A 156 -7.16 20.01 37.62
CA SER A 156 -7.07 19.07 38.74
C SER A 156 -5.76 19.30 39.51
N GLU A 157 -5.74 19.24 40.83
CA GLU A 157 -4.53 19.36 41.64
C GLU A 157 -4.66 18.50 42.89
N ASN A 158 -3.70 17.60 43.15
CA ASN A 158 -3.80 16.67 44.28
C ASN A 158 -5.14 15.90 44.28
N SER A 159 -5.60 15.51 43.08
CA SER A 159 -6.85 14.77 42.92
C SER A 159 -6.85 13.80 41.74
N GLY A 160 -7.72 12.77 41.74
CA GLY A 160 -7.78 11.76 40.68
C GLY A 160 -9.13 11.04 40.58
N ASP A 161 -9.18 10.00 39.74
CA ASP A 161 -10.34 9.12 39.55
C ASP A 161 -11.59 9.88 39.08
N HIS A 162 -11.40 10.86 38.20
CA HIS A 162 -12.47 11.77 37.75
C HIS A 162 -13.30 11.18 36.61
N SER A 163 -14.56 11.60 36.51
CA SER A 163 -15.45 11.27 35.39
C SER A 163 -16.09 12.55 34.83
N PHE A 164 -15.75 12.89 33.58
CA PHE A 164 -16.28 14.06 32.88
C PHE A 164 -17.12 13.59 31.69
N ALA A 165 -18.35 14.07 31.58
CA ALA A 165 -19.27 13.73 30.50
C ALA A 165 -19.96 14.99 29.96
N GLN A 166 -19.95 15.19 28.63
CA GLN A 166 -20.64 16.31 27.98
C GLN A 166 -20.17 17.67 28.52
N VAL A 167 -18.86 17.91 28.46
CA VAL A 167 -18.25 19.12 29.00
C VAL A 167 -17.73 19.98 27.86
N LEU A 168 -18.10 21.26 27.86
CA LEU A 168 -17.62 22.26 26.92
C LEU A 168 -16.70 23.24 27.65
N VAL A 169 -15.48 23.41 27.15
CA VAL A 169 -14.49 24.36 27.64
C VAL A 169 -14.15 25.34 26.54
N MET A 170 -14.35 26.64 26.78
CA MET A 170 -14.15 27.69 25.78
C MET A 170 -13.25 28.83 26.26
N ASN A 171 -12.34 29.26 25.38
CA ASN A 171 -11.52 30.47 25.54
C ASN A 171 -10.54 30.43 26.73
N TYR A 172 -9.94 29.26 26.98
CA TYR A 172 -8.85 29.08 27.92
C TYR A 172 -7.55 28.72 27.20
N GLU A 173 -6.40 29.09 27.77
CA GLU A 173 -5.10 28.75 27.17
C GLU A 173 -4.86 27.23 27.24
N TYR A 174 -5.27 26.59 28.32
CA TYR A 174 -5.33 25.13 28.44
C TYR A 174 -6.77 24.69 28.66
N GLY A 175 -7.24 23.71 27.90
CA GLY A 175 -8.60 23.20 28.06
C GLY A 175 -8.80 22.44 29.36
N VAL A 176 -8.25 21.22 29.39
CA VAL A 176 -8.27 20.33 30.55
C VAL A 176 -6.84 19.99 30.94
N THR A 177 -6.47 20.29 32.19
CA THR A 177 -5.14 19.97 32.75
C THR A 177 -5.27 19.03 33.94
N LEU A 178 -4.63 17.86 33.84
CA LEU A 178 -4.59 16.80 34.86
C LEU A 178 -3.12 16.54 35.30
N PRO A 179 -2.51 17.41 36.13
CA PRO A 179 -1.08 17.43 36.43
C PRO A 179 -0.60 16.30 37.35
N VAL A 180 -1.46 15.78 38.23
CA VAL A 180 -1.13 14.63 39.08
C VAL A 180 -2.42 14.03 39.64
N GLY A 181 -2.67 12.77 39.31
CA GLY A 181 -3.95 12.10 39.57
C GLY A 181 -3.90 10.71 38.96
N ASN A 182 -4.56 9.71 39.55
CA ASN A 182 -4.79 8.46 38.83
C ASN A 182 -6.04 8.64 37.96
N ASN A 183 -6.10 7.90 36.86
CA ASN A 183 -7.21 7.61 35.96
C ASN A 183 -8.32 8.68 35.86
N ALA A 184 -8.43 9.36 34.73
CA ALA A 184 -9.63 10.13 34.41
C ALA A 184 -10.41 9.46 33.28
N MET A 185 -11.74 9.48 33.37
CA MET A 185 -12.64 9.07 32.29
C MET A 185 -13.30 10.32 31.71
N LEU A 186 -12.97 10.66 30.47
CA LEU A 186 -13.52 11.80 29.77
C LEU A 186 -14.33 11.31 28.58
N GLU A 187 -15.61 11.65 28.54
CA GLU A 187 -16.53 11.32 27.47
C GLU A 187 -17.17 12.59 26.91
N ASP A 188 -17.09 12.78 25.60
CA ASP A 188 -17.73 13.92 24.90
C ASP A 188 -17.32 15.27 25.52
N VAL A 189 -16.01 15.43 25.74
CA VAL A 189 -15.42 16.69 26.21
C VAL A 189 -14.90 17.47 25.01
N HIS A 190 -15.39 18.69 24.84
CA HIS A 190 -15.01 19.58 23.75
C HIS A 190 -14.25 20.79 24.32
N VAL A 191 -13.00 20.94 23.91
CA VAL A 191 -12.18 22.12 24.16
C VAL A 191 -12.12 22.94 22.88
N TRP A 192 -12.49 24.21 22.96
CA TRP A 192 -12.56 25.10 21.81
C TRP A 192 -12.11 26.52 22.19
N ALA A 193 -11.66 27.30 21.21
CA ALA A 193 -11.47 28.74 21.36
C ALA A 193 -12.13 29.49 20.19
N GLU A 194 -12.89 30.52 20.53
CA GLU A 194 -13.44 31.43 19.54
C GLU A 194 -12.32 32.21 18.85
N PRO A 195 -12.31 32.31 17.50
CA PRO A 195 -11.28 33.02 16.75
C PRO A 195 -10.95 34.44 17.25
N SER A 196 -11.96 35.18 17.70
CA SER A 196 -11.81 36.56 18.18
C SER A 196 -11.26 36.67 19.60
N LYS A 197 -11.18 35.58 20.35
CA LYS A 197 -10.81 35.59 21.78
C LYS A 197 -9.36 35.16 22.02
N GLY A 198 -8.68 34.62 21.01
CA GLY A 198 -7.37 34.00 21.17
C GLY A 198 -7.46 32.50 20.92
N ALA A 199 -6.35 31.80 21.09
CA ALA A 199 -6.29 30.38 20.80
C ALA A 199 -5.98 29.56 22.05
N THR A 200 -6.52 28.36 22.09
CA THR A 200 -6.11 27.35 23.06
C THR A 200 -4.72 26.86 22.68
N LYS A 201 -3.80 26.86 23.62
CA LYS A 201 -2.44 26.33 23.44
C LYS A 201 -2.46 24.81 23.41
N ILE A 202 -3.07 24.20 24.42
CA ILE A 202 -3.21 22.75 24.57
C ILE A 202 -4.65 22.39 24.88
N GLY A 203 -5.24 21.48 24.09
CA GLY A 203 -6.59 20.97 24.33
C GLY A 203 -6.66 20.18 25.64
N PHE A 204 -5.96 19.06 25.68
CA PHE A 204 -5.88 18.15 26.82
C PHE A 204 -4.43 17.97 27.23
N GLU A 205 -4.10 18.33 28.46
CA GLU A 205 -2.79 18.13 29.07
C GLU A 205 -2.91 17.16 30.24
N ASP A 206 -2.39 15.96 30.07
CA ASP A 206 -2.66 14.85 30.98
C ASP A 206 -1.39 14.17 31.49
N PHE A 207 -1.16 14.25 32.79
CA PHE A 207 -0.05 13.61 33.49
C PHE A 207 -0.51 12.37 34.28
N SER A 208 -1.78 12.02 34.21
CA SER A 208 -2.35 10.86 34.89
C SER A 208 -2.14 9.56 34.12
N ASN A 209 -2.01 8.46 34.86
CA ASN A 209 -1.94 7.12 34.29
C ASN A 209 -3.34 6.58 34.01
N SER A 210 -3.46 5.74 32.99
CA SER A 210 -4.63 4.94 32.64
C SER A 210 -5.90 5.78 32.40
N SER A 211 -5.74 7.00 31.91
CA SER A 211 -6.86 7.85 31.51
C SER A 211 -7.52 7.34 30.24
N HIS A 212 -8.83 7.50 30.18
CA HIS A 212 -9.67 7.08 29.07
C HIS A 212 -10.40 8.29 28.49
N TYR A 213 -10.17 8.54 27.21
CA TYR A 213 -10.83 9.58 26.44
C TYR A 213 -11.73 8.93 25.40
N SER A 214 -13.00 9.32 25.35
CA SER A 214 -13.97 8.83 24.39
C SER A 214 -14.70 10.01 23.76
N LYS A 215 -14.67 10.16 22.43
CA LYS A 215 -15.38 11.26 21.72
C LYS A 215 -14.95 12.67 22.15
N CYS A 216 -13.74 12.81 22.70
CA CYS A 216 -13.19 14.11 23.08
C CYS A 216 -12.61 14.86 21.88
N HIS A 217 -12.78 16.18 21.87
CA HIS A 217 -12.42 17.06 20.77
C HIS A 217 -11.55 18.22 21.24
N ALA A 218 -10.39 18.38 20.61
CA ALA A 218 -9.56 19.58 20.72
C ALA A 218 -9.72 20.41 19.44
N ASP A 219 -10.47 21.50 19.51
CA ASP A 219 -10.75 22.42 18.41
C ASP A 219 -9.86 23.66 18.50
N ALA A 220 -9.02 23.83 17.49
CA ALA A 220 -8.07 24.91 17.28
C ALA A 220 -6.94 25.04 18.34
N PRO A 221 -6.30 23.94 18.79
CA PRO A 221 -5.07 24.07 19.55
C PRO A 221 -3.94 24.65 18.68
N ILE A 222 -3.04 25.43 19.26
CA ILE A 222 -1.86 25.98 18.56
C ILE A 222 -0.57 25.20 18.81
N GLU A 223 -0.57 24.27 19.78
CA GLU A 223 0.59 23.41 20.08
C GLU A 223 0.21 21.92 20.01
N TYR A 224 -0.70 21.48 20.88
CA TYR A 224 -1.12 20.08 20.98
C TYR A 224 -2.63 19.92 21.12
N GLY A 225 -3.23 18.98 20.39
CA GLY A 225 -4.58 18.52 20.71
C GLY A 225 -4.60 17.78 22.04
N PHE A 226 -3.80 16.72 22.12
CA PHE A 226 -3.60 15.90 23.32
C PHE A 226 -2.11 15.82 23.65
N ARG A 227 -1.71 16.22 24.85
CA ARG A 227 -0.35 16.09 25.37
C ARG A 227 -0.38 15.19 26.61
N LEU A 228 0.16 13.98 26.47
CA LEU A 228 -0.05 12.86 27.37
C LEU A 228 1.28 12.40 27.96
N TYR A 229 1.45 12.53 29.27
CA TYR A 229 2.67 12.14 29.99
C TYR A 229 2.51 10.81 30.74
N GLY A 230 1.29 10.39 31.06
CA GLY A 230 1.05 9.15 31.78
C GLY A 230 1.16 7.89 30.91
N TYR A 231 1.19 6.74 31.58
CA TYR A 231 1.16 5.42 30.96
C TYR A 231 -0.28 4.94 30.75
N GLN A 232 -0.51 4.04 29.79
CA GLN A 232 -1.80 3.34 29.58
C GLN A 232 -2.98 4.24 29.19
N THR A 233 -2.72 5.44 28.67
CA THR A 233 -3.80 6.32 28.19
C THR A 233 -4.48 5.72 26.97
N THR A 234 -5.81 5.68 26.99
CA THR A 234 -6.64 5.18 25.90
C THR A 234 -7.44 6.33 25.32
N LEU A 235 -7.38 6.49 24.00
CA LEU A 235 -8.21 7.41 23.27
C LEU A 235 -9.09 6.57 22.34
N VAL A 236 -10.39 6.88 22.29
CA VAL A 236 -11.38 6.23 21.45
C VAL A 236 -12.23 7.29 20.77
N GLN A 237 -12.24 7.33 19.44
CA GLN A 237 -13.01 8.32 18.68
C GLN A 237 -12.71 9.76 19.11
N CYS A 238 -11.48 10.07 19.52
CA CYS A 238 -11.08 11.43 19.82
C CYS A 238 -10.55 12.11 18.56
N GLY A 239 -10.57 13.44 18.54
CA GLY A 239 -10.02 14.19 17.41
C GLY A 239 -9.44 15.54 17.76
N THR A 240 -8.55 15.96 16.87
CA THR A 240 -7.98 17.31 16.85
C THR A 240 -8.39 17.97 15.55
N TYR A 241 -9.00 19.14 15.64
CA TYR A 241 -9.43 19.92 14.48
C TYR A 241 -8.70 21.27 14.45
N LEU A 242 -8.14 21.63 13.30
CA LEU A 242 -7.47 22.91 13.11
C LEU A 242 -8.39 23.89 12.38
N ASN A 243 -9.20 24.61 13.15
CA ASN A 243 -10.12 25.61 12.60
C ASN A 243 -9.35 26.72 11.85
N PRO A 244 -9.55 26.88 10.53
CA PRO A 244 -8.79 27.84 9.74
C PRO A 244 -9.11 29.29 10.11
N ASN A 245 -10.26 29.53 10.76
CA ASN A 245 -10.68 30.86 11.17
C ASN A 245 -9.90 31.38 12.38
N VAL A 246 -9.20 30.53 13.13
CA VAL A 246 -8.36 30.96 14.26
C VAL A 246 -7.00 31.42 13.72
N PRO A 247 -6.69 32.74 13.74
CA PRO A 247 -5.50 33.26 13.07
C PRO A 247 -4.17 32.74 13.64
N GLN A 248 -4.16 32.38 14.92
CA GLN A 248 -2.98 31.91 15.65
C GLN A 248 -2.63 30.46 15.34
N VAL A 249 -3.57 29.66 14.81
CA VAL A 249 -3.28 28.29 14.34
C VAL A 249 -2.41 28.43 13.10
N VAL A 250 -1.20 27.88 13.09
CA VAL A 250 -0.33 27.92 11.91
C VAL A 250 -0.40 26.57 11.20
N ASP A 251 -0.40 26.59 9.87
CA ASP A 251 -0.37 25.35 9.08
C ASP A 251 0.90 24.55 9.42
N ASN A 252 0.75 23.25 9.63
CA ASN A 252 1.86 22.32 9.84
C ASN A 252 2.70 22.58 11.11
N THR A 253 2.14 23.19 12.16
CA THR A 253 2.83 23.39 13.46
C THR A 253 2.25 22.59 14.62
N VAL A 254 0.97 22.20 14.53
CA VAL A 254 0.23 21.58 15.63
C VAL A 254 0.35 20.06 15.58
N VAL A 255 0.55 19.42 16.72
CA VAL A 255 0.56 17.96 16.84
C VAL A 255 -0.79 17.46 17.35
N GLY A 256 -1.37 16.47 16.69
CA GLY A 256 -2.66 15.89 17.07
C GLY A 256 -2.61 15.29 18.48
N VAL A 257 -1.77 14.27 18.64
CA VAL A 257 -1.51 13.57 19.91
C VAL A 257 0.00 13.47 20.15
N LYS A 258 0.48 13.98 21.28
CA LYS A 258 1.87 13.87 21.74
C LYS A 258 1.93 12.98 22.98
N PHE A 259 2.67 11.89 22.91
CA PHE A 259 3.07 11.10 24.07
C PHE A 259 4.46 11.54 24.55
N GLU A 260 4.54 12.01 25.79
CA GLU A 260 5.77 12.52 26.40
C GLU A 260 6.53 11.46 27.21
N ALA A 261 5.86 10.39 27.64
CA ALA A 261 6.53 9.30 28.34
C ALA A 261 7.57 8.61 27.44
N ALA A 262 8.73 8.25 27.99
CA ALA A 262 9.76 7.49 27.27
C ALA A 262 9.29 6.09 26.83
N TYR A 263 8.24 5.55 27.48
CA TYR A 263 7.62 4.25 27.17
C TYR A 263 6.09 4.35 27.25
N PRO A 264 5.43 5.11 26.36
CA PRO A 264 4.00 5.24 26.40
C PRO A 264 3.36 3.93 25.90
N ILE A 265 2.61 3.25 26.75
CA ILE A 265 1.63 2.27 26.31
C ILE A 265 0.35 3.07 26.10
N GLY A 266 0.00 3.36 24.85
CA GLY A 266 -1.20 4.13 24.53
C GLY A 266 -2.05 3.35 23.54
N THR A 267 -3.38 3.40 23.70
CA THR A 267 -4.30 2.76 22.74
C THR A 267 -5.08 3.85 22.01
N LEU A 268 -5.12 3.79 20.68
CA LEU A 268 -5.77 4.78 19.80
C LEU A 268 -6.75 4.07 18.86
N VAL A 269 -8.05 4.22 19.07
CA VAL A 269 -9.09 3.54 18.29
C VAL A 269 -10.04 4.54 17.63
N GLY A 270 -10.13 4.52 16.29
CA GLY A 270 -11.12 5.30 15.54
C GLY A 270 -10.93 6.81 15.59
N HIS A 271 -9.69 7.29 15.72
CA HIS A 271 -9.39 8.71 15.77
C HIS A 271 -9.61 9.42 14.45
N TYR A 272 -9.99 10.69 14.53
CA TYR A 272 -10.15 11.55 13.37
C TYR A 272 -9.31 12.81 13.55
N PHE A 273 -8.45 13.04 12.57
CA PHE A 273 -7.71 14.28 12.42
C PHE A 273 -8.30 14.99 11.21
N PHE A 274 -9.13 16.00 11.47
CA PHE A 274 -9.86 16.67 10.40
C PHE A 274 -9.02 17.76 9.74
N GLY A 275 -8.93 17.70 8.42
CA GLY A 275 -8.67 18.85 7.56
C GLY A 275 -9.78 18.97 6.52
N GLY A 276 -10.79 19.81 6.74
CA GLY A 276 -11.74 20.18 5.68
C GLY A 276 -11.03 20.94 4.55
N SER A 277 -11.70 21.21 3.42
CA SER A 277 -11.15 22.06 2.37
C SER A 277 -10.82 23.45 2.95
N GLY A 278 -9.52 23.79 3.00
CA GLY A 278 -9.05 25.04 3.60
C GLY A 278 -8.72 24.98 5.09
N ALA A 279 -8.92 23.84 5.76
CA ALA A 279 -8.39 23.63 7.10
C ALA A 279 -6.87 23.48 7.07
N LYS A 280 -6.23 23.86 8.17
CA LYS A 280 -4.78 23.75 8.35
C LYS A 280 -4.43 22.28 8.62
N ARG A 281 -3.26 21.85 8.15
CA ARG A 281 -2.70 20.51 8.36
C ARG A 281 -2.01 20.43 9.72
N LEU A 282 -2.13 19.28 10.37
CA LEU A 282 -1.28 18.95 11.52
C LEU A 282 0.16 18.78 11.05
N LYS A 283 1.12 19.16 11.91
CA LYS A 283 2.54 18.80 11.78
C LYS A 283 2.73 17.29 11.77
N SER A 284 2.02 16.62 12.66
CA SER A 284 1.92 15.17 12.76
C SER A 284 0.62 14.81 13.48
N ASP A 285 -0.01 13.72 13.05
CA ASP A 285 -1.16 13.14 13.74
C ASP A 285 -0.75 12.64 15.14
N ILE A 286 0.40 11.96 15.22
CA ILE A 286 0.93 11.35 16.44
C ILE A 286 2.45 11.62 16.54
N GLU A 287 2.92 12.02 17.72
CA GLU A 287 4.35 12.07 18.05
C GLU A 287 4.64 11.38 19.40
N ALA A 288 5.82 10.77 19.53
CA ALA A 288 6.39 10.33 20.81
C ALA A 288 7.66 11.16 21.12
N ALA A 289 7.98 11.41 22.39
CA ALA A 289 9.14 12.23 22.78
C ALA A 289 10.48 11.68 22.28
N ASP A 290 10.68 10.37 22.35
CA ASP A 290 11.97 9.73 22.01
C ASP A 290 11.95 9.00 20.65
N GLY A 291 10.89 9.18 19.85
CA GLY A 291 10.64 8.35 18.65
C GLY A 291 10.33 6.87 18.96
N ASN A 292 10.37 6.47 20.23
CA ASN A 292 9.90 5.18 20.73
C ASN A 292 8.38 5.24 20.90
N TYR A 293 7.67 4.89 19.84
CA TYR A 293 6.28 4.47 19.97
C TYR A 293 6.31 3.11 20.69
N GLY A 294 5.71 3.02 21.88
CA GLY A 294 5.41 1.72 22.47
C GLY A 294 4.43 0.92 21.59
N LEU A 295 3.71 -0.05 22.15
CA LEU A 295 2.63 -0.73 21.43
C LEU A 295 1.45 0.24 21.23
N ILE A 296 1.59 1.17 20.30
CA ILE A 296 0.50 2.03 19.83
C ILE A 296 -0.23 1.25 18.74
N GLN A 297 -1.37 0.67 19.11
CA GLN A 297 -2.27 0.07 18.15
C GLN A 297 -3.15 1.18 17.58
N HIS A 298 -3.00 1.46 16.28
CA HIS A 298 -3.80 2.44 15.56
C HIS A 298 -4.79 1.70 14.65
N PHE A 299 -6.08 1.73 14.98
CA PHE A 299 -7.14 1.10 14.20
C PHE A 299 -8.07 2.15 13.59
N GLY A 300 -7.96 2.35 12.27
CA GLY A 300 -8.87 3.15 11.45
C GLY A 300 -8.69 4.67 11.58
N CYS A 301 -8.15 5.31 10.54
CA CYS A 301 -8.35 6.74 10.31
C CYS A 301 -9.38 6.90 9.17
N SER A 302 -10.31 7.84 9.33
CA SER A 302 -11.22 8.23 8.25
C SER A 302 -10.68 9.53 7.63
N SER A 303 -10.30 9.45 6.35
CA SER A 303 -9.87 10.52 5.43
C SER A 303 -8.36 10.84 5.26
N HIS A 304 -7.92 10.64 4.02
CA HIS A 304 -6.89 11.34 3.21
C HIS A 304 -5.47 11.62 3.70
N ASN A 305 -5.08 11.28 4.93
CA ASN A 305 -3.67 11.32 5.30
C ASN A 305 -3.12 9.89 5.35
N VAL A 306 -2.29 9.57 4.36
CA VAL A 306 -1.39 8.42 4.40
C VAL A 306 -0.68 8.47 5.74
N VAL A 307 -0.93 7.47 6.59
CA VAL A 307 -0.17 7.27 7.83
C VAL A 307 1.29 7.14 7.41
N THR A 308 2.02 8.25 7.46
CA THR A 308 3.43 8.23 7.12
C THR A 308 4.11 7.73 8.37
N LEU A 309 4.26 6.41 8.49
CA LEU A 309 5.04 5.76 9.55
C LEU A 309 6.53 6.09 9.36
N ARG A 310 6.91 7.37 9.47
CA ARG A 310 8.30 7.80 9.45
C ARG A 310 8.91 7.44 10.79
N SER A 311 9.88 6.52 10.73
CA SER A 311 10.80 6.14 11.81
C SER A 311 10.19 5.30 12.95
N LEU A 312 10.03 4.01 12.69
CA LEU A 312 10.21 2.98 13.73
C LEU A 312 11.62 2.40 13.60
N TYR A 313 12.46 2.69 14.59
CA TYR A 313 13.86 2.30 14.64
C TYR A 313 14.00 0.78 14.72
N ASN A 314 14.53 0.16 13.66
CA ASN A 314 15.35 -1.07 13.64
C ASN A 314 15.04 -2.26 14.57
N ARG A 315 13.77 -2.49 14.91
CA ARG A 315 13.28 -3.86 15.16
C ARG A 315 12.17 -4.11 14.18
N SER A 316 12.38 -5.15 13.39
CA SER A 316 11.45 -5.69 12.41
C SER A 316 10.00 -5.48 12.87
N ILE A 317 9.25 -4.61 12.18
CA ILE A 317 7.81 -4.80 12.11
C ILE A 317 7.66 -6.08 11.32
N GLY A 318 7.78 -7.21 12.01
CA GLY A 318 7.01 -8.37 11.68
C GLY A 318 5.56 -7.97 11.89
N MET A 319 5.00 -7.21 10.93
CA MET A 319 3.62 -7.45 10.54
C MET A 319 3.64 -8.88 10.00
N THR A 320 3.62 -9.82 10.94
CA THR A 320 3.29 -11.20 10.64
C THR A 320 1.79 -11.14 10.42
N VAL A 321 1.39 -10.64 9.25
CA VAL A 321 0.02 -10.81 8.80
C VAL A 321 -0.07 -12.30 8.53
N ARG A 322 -0.52 -13.06 9.53
CA ARG A 322 -0.81 -14.48 9.36
C ARG A 322 -2.04 -14.71 8.47
N ASP A 323 -2.72 -13.62 8.09
CA ASP A 323 -3.93 -13.61 7.27
C ASP A 323 -3.80 -12.77 5.99
N ARG A 324 -4.80 -12.92 5.12
CA ARG A 324 -4.91 -12.31 3.80
C ARG A 324 -4.97 -10.76 3.90
N VAL A 325 -3.96 -10.08 3.37
CA VAL A 325 -4.05 -8.64 3.09
C VAL A 325 -4.95 -8.46 1.87
N LEU A 326 -6.20 -8.06 2.10
CA LEU A 326 -7.12 -7.59 1.06
C LEU A 326 -6.96 -6.08 0.94
N SER A 327 -6.03 -5.59 0.13
CA SER A 327 -6.10 -4.20 -0.35
C SER A 327 -6.83 -4.18 -1.68
N THR A 328 -7.85 -3.34 -1.81
CA THR A 328 -8.56 -3.11 -3.07
C THR A 328 -7.76 -2.22 -4.04
N GLU A 329 -6.67 -1.59 -3.57
CA GLU A 329 -5.93 -0.56 -4.32
C GLU A 329 -4.44 -0.90 -4.59
N GLY A 330 -4.02 -2.16 -4.41
CA GLY A 330 -2.63 -2.57 -4.66
C GLY A 330 -1.69 -2.29 -3.47
N PHE A 331 -0.42 -2.66 -3.62
CA PHE A 331 0.64 -2.43 -2.65
C PHE A 331 1.71 -1.54 -3.31
N GLU A 332 1.92 -0.34 -2.78
CA GLU A 332 2.92 0.61 -3.28
C GLU A 332 4.13 0.63 -2.33
N ALA A 333 5.33 0.56 -2.92
CA ALA A 333 6.59 0.70 -2.21
C ALA A 333 7.39 1.85 -2.83
N ASP A 334 7.46 2.98 -2.13
CA ASP A 334 8.23 4.16 -2.51
C ASP A 334 9.46 4.33 -1.60
N SER A 335 10.60 4.70 -2.17
CA SER A 335 11.82 5.04 -1.42
C SER A 335 12.37 6.37 -1.89
N PRO A 336 12.54 7.34 -0.97
CA PRO A 336 13.05 8.67 -1.32
C PRO A 336 14.55 8.68 -1.66
N THR A 337 15.27 7.57 -1.50
CA THR A 337 16.69 7.47 -1.82
C THR A 337 16.95 6.47 -2.95
N PRO A 338 17.77 6.80 -3.98
CA PRO A 338 18.04 5.96 -5.14
C PRO A 338 18.81 4.65 -4.88
N LEU A 339 19.06 4.28 -3.62
CA LEU A 339 20.06 3.27 -3.25
C LEU A 339 19.40 2.15 -2.44
N GLY A 340 18.65 1.28 -3.14
CA GLY A 340 18.08 0.08 -2.55
C GLY A 340 17.30 -0.76 -3.54
N ASN A 341 17.36 -2.09 -3.37
CA ASN A 341 16.47 -3.01 -4.06
C ASN A 341 15.07 -2.90 -3.42
N LEU A 342 14.14 -2.20 -4.07
CA LEU A 342 12.75 -2.08 -3.62
C LEU A 342 11.94 -3.22 -4.21
N GLY A 343 11.18 -3.92 -3.38
CA GLY A 343 10.25 -4.94 -3.88
C GLY A 343 9.86 -6.00 -2.87
N LEU A 344 9.38 -7.14 -3.38
CA LEU A 344 8.86 -8.25 -2.62
C LEU A 344 9.95 -9.29 -2.34
N SER A 345 10.08 -9.72 -1.08
CA SER A 345 10.92 -10.86 -0.71
C SER A 345 10.07 -12.03 -0.19
N ILE A 346 10.37 -13.22 -0.69
CA ILE A 346 9.81 -14.49 -0.24
C ILE A 346 10.92 -15.21 0.54
N LYS A 347 10.69 -15.41 1.84
CA LYS A 347 11.67 -15.91 2.80
C LYS A 347 11.24 -17.24 3.43
N THR A 348 12.22 -18.06 3.79
CA THR A 348 12.06 -19.24 4.64
C THR A 348 13.08 -19.16 5.77
N ASN A 349 12.65 -19.30 7.03
CA ASN A 349 13.52 -19.16 8.20
C ASN A 349 14.39 -17.89 8.16
N THR A 350 13.74 -16.73 7.92
CA THR A 350 14.33 -15.39 7.81
C THR A 350 15.30 -15.13 6.65
N LEU A 351 15.72 -16.18 5.93
CA LEU A 351 16.59 -16.11 4.75
C LEU A 351 15.78 -15.94 3.48
N ASP A 352 16.30 -15.12 2.56
CA ASP A 352 15.69 -14.92 1.24
C ASP A 352 15.75 -16.22 0.42
N ARG A 353 14.69 -16.47 -0.35
CA ARG A 353 14.61 -17.56 -1.34
C ARG A 353 14.33 -17.01 -2.72
N TRP A 354 13.38 -16.07 -2.80
CA TRP A 354 13.07 -15.34 -4.01
C TRP A 354 12.90 -13.85 -3.71
N LYS A 355 13.28 -13.01 -4.68
CA LYS A 355 12.96 -11.59 -4.68
C LYS A 355 12.44 -11.14 -6.02
N ILE A 356 11.47 -10.23 -6.01
CA ILE A 356 11.02 -9.45 -7.16
C ILE A 356 11.29 -8.00 -6.79
N VAL A 357 12.39 -7.44 -7.32
CA VAL A 357 12.93 -6.16 -6.83
C VAL A 357 13.46 -5.30 -7.97
N SER A 358 13.58 -3.99 -7.73
CA SER A 358 14.45 -3.13 -8.52
C SER A 358 15.92 -3.60 -8.40
N ASP A 359 16.71 -3.40 -9.45
CA ASP A 359 18.12 -3.81 -9.48
C ASP A 359 19.08 -2.90 -8.70
N GLY A 360 18.59 -1.76 -8.22
CA GLY A 360 19.35 -0.78 -7.45
C GLY A 360 20.17 0.20 -8.30
N GLY A 361 19.95 0.26 -9.61
CA GLY A 361 20.51 1.31 -10.47
C GLY A 361 20.07 2.72 -10.01
N ALA A 362 20.93 3.73 -10.18
CA ALA A 362 20.56 5.10 -9.83
C ALA A 362 19.44 5.62 -10.75
N GLU A 363 18.34 6.11 -10.19
CA GLU A 363 17.30 6.84 -10.92
C GLU A 363 17.80 8.25 -11.27
N THR A 364 18.37 8.43 -12.47
CA THR A 364 18.93 9.71 -12.92
C THR A 364 17.95 10.56 -13.73
N GLY A 365 16.72 10.06 -13.95
CA GLY A 365 15.67 10.71 -14.74
C GLY A 365 15.57 10.17 -16.18
N SER A 366 14.58 10.64 -16.95
CA SER A 366 14.42 10.34 -18.39
C SER A 366 14.42 8.83 -18.76
N ASN A 367 13.57 8.03 -18.12
CA ASN A 367 13.48 6.55 -18.27
C ASN A 367 14.80 5.80 -18.05
N THR A 368 15.85 6.49 -17.59
CA THR A 368 17.16 5.94 -17.25
C THR A 368 17.16 5.70 -15.74
N GLY A 369 17.39 4.46 -15.33
CA GLY A 369 17.23 4.09 -13.93
C GLY A 369 17.17 2.59 -13.71
N THR A 370 16.50 2.20 -12.63
CA THR A 370 16.41 0.82 -12.17
C THR A 370 15.69 -0.09 -13.16
N GLY A 371 16.23 -1.29 -13.35
CA GLY A 371 15.51 -2.40 -13.97
C GLY A 371 14.73 -3.21 -12.95
N LEU A 372 13.81 -4.06 -13.42
CA LEU A 372 13.10 -5.04 -12.59
C LEU A 372 13.82 -6.39 -12.66
N ALA A 373 14.18 -6.97 -11.52
CA ALA A 373 14.85 -8.26 -11.43
C ALA A 373 14.04 -9.27 -10.61
N ILE A 374 14.01 -10.51 -11.09
CA ILE A 374 13.61 -11.68 -10.30
C ILE A 374 14.89 -12.41 -9.91
N ARG A 375 15.13 -12.55 -8.60
CA ARG A 375 16.35 -13.13 -8.02
C ARG A 375 16.02 -14.39 -7.25
N ARG A 376 16.92 -15.38 -7.33
CA ARG A 376 16.86 -16.61 -6.52
C ARG A 376 18.08 -16.73 -5.63
N TYR A 377 17.87 -17.25 -4.43
CA TYR A 377 18.90 -17.37 -3.39
C TYR A 377 19.09 -18.83 -2.99
N ASP A 378 20.27 -19.18 -2.46
CA ASP A 378 20.55 -20.50 -1.92
C ASP A 378 19.98 -20.67 -0.51
N ASP A 379 20.23 -21.85 0.08
CA ASP A 379 19.71 -22.15 1.40
C ASP A 379 20.30 -21.29 2.53
N ASN A 380 21.48 -20.71 2.30
CA ASN A 380 22.17 -19.80 3.22
C ASN A 380 21.81 -18.33 2.96
N GLY A 381 20.95 -18.04 1.98
CA GLY A 381 20.53 -16.69 1.61
C GLY A 381 21.51 -15.95 0.70
N ALA A 382 22.49 -16.62 0.10
CA ALA A 382 23.38 -16.03 -0.90
C ALA A 382 22.69 -15.98 -2.28
N LEU A 383 22.91 -14.89 -3.03
CA LEU A 383 22.32 -14.73 -4.36
C LEU A 383 22.93 -15.76 -5.32
N LEU A 384 22.09 -16.61 -5.92
CA LEU A 384 22.53 -17.59 -6.90
C LEU A 384 22.51 -17.02 -8.32
N SER A 385 21.43 -16.35 -8.71
CA SER A 385 21.30 -15.73 -10.03
C SER A 385 20.10 -14.79 -10.11
N GLU A 386 20.05 -14.02 -11.20
CA GLU A 386 18.91 -13.19 -11.61
C GLU A 386 18.29 -13.77 -12.89
N PRO A 387 17.46 -14.83 -12.81
CA PRO A 387 16.95 -15.52 -13.99
C PRO A 387 16.21 -14.61 -14.97
N ILE A 388 15.51 -13.59 -14.48
CA ILE A 388 14.75 -12.63 -15.29
C ILE A 388 15.17 -11.21 -14.90
N PHE A 389 15.47 -10.40 -15.91
CA PHE A 389 15.73 -8.98 -15.76
C PHE A 389 14.96 -8.21 -16.84
N ILE A 390 14.33 -7.10 -16.49
CA ILE A 390 13.63 -6.21 -17.42
C ILE A 390 14.28 -4.83 -17.33
N SER A 391 14.90 -4.40 -18.42
CA SER A 391 15.46 -3.06 -18.53
C SER A 391 14.32 -2.05 -18.66
N ARG A 392 14.20 -1.12 -17.71
CA ARG A 392 13.18 -0.06 -17.76
C ARG A 392 13.30 0.83 -19.01
N SER A 393 14.52 1.18 -19.39
CA SER A 393 14.78 2.11 -20.51
C SER A 393 14.42 1.54 -21.88
N SER A 394 14.42 0.21 -22.04
CA SER A 394 14.18 -0.44 -23.33
C SER A 394 12.98 -1.39 -23.35
N GLY A 395 12.44 -1.76 -22.18
CA GLY A 395 11.48 -2.85 -22.05
C GLY A 395 12.08 -4.24 -22.34
N THR A 396 13.38 -4.34 -22.58
CA THR A 396 14.05 -5.61 -22.94
C THR A 396 13.99 -6.58 -21.75
N ILE A 397 13.39 -7.74 -21.99
CA ILE A 397 13.42 -8.88 -21.07
C ILE A 397 14.66 -9.72 -21.37
N VAL A 398 15.53 -9.87 -20.38
CA VAL A 398 16.73 -10.71 -20.42
C VAL A 398 16.49 -11.94 -19.56
N LEU A 399 16.47 -13.11 -20.19
CA LEU A 399 16.54 -14.40 -19.51
C LEU A 399 18.02 -14.77 -19.37
N LYS A 400 18.59 -14.68 -18.15
CA LYS A 400 20.03 -14.90 -17.92
C LYS A 400 20.41 -16.38 -17.82
N ASN A 401 19.42 -17.27 -17.77
CA ASN A 401 19.59 -18.73 -17.71
C ASN A 401 18.96 -19.38 -18.96
N THR A 402 19.09 -20.71 -19.08
CA THR A 402 18.46 -21.50 -20.15
C THR A 402 16.95 -21.31 -20.20
N MET A 403 16.42 -21.02 -21.39
CA MET A 403 14.98 -21.05 -21.69
C MET A 403 14.66 -22.36 -22.40
N SER A 404 13.78 -23.18 -21.82
CA SER A 404 13.20 -24.36 -22.48
C SER A 404 11.73 -24.11 -22.79
N LEU A 405 11.29 -24.52 -23.98
CA LEU A 405 9.87 -24.54 -24.37
C LEU A 405 9.39 -25.99 -24.27
N SER A 406 8.21 -26.20 -23.67
CA SER A 406 7.59 -27.53 -23.63
C SER A 406 7.06 -27.92 -25.02
N ASP A 407 6.88 -29.22 -25.24
CA ASP A 407 6.27 -29.75 -26.47
C ASP A 407 4.89 -29.10 -26.72
N GLY A 408 4.61 -28.82 -28.00
CA GLY A 408 3.35 -28.20 -28.42
C GLY A 408 3.27 -26.69 -28.17
N VAL A 409 4.32 -26.03 -27.69
CA VAL A 409 4.38 -24.56 -27.52
C VAL A 409 5.08 -23.92 -28.72
N ASN A 410 4.37 -23.02 -29.41
CA ASN A 410 4.93 -22.23 -30.51
C ASN A 410 5.57 -20.93 -30.00
N LEU A 411 6.70 -20.53 -30.58
CA LEU A 411 7.19 -19.16 -30.46
C LEU A 411 6.50 -18.28 -31.52
N VAL A 412 5.47 -17.57 -31.11
CA VAL A 412 4.74 -16.64 -31.99
C VAL A 412 5.51 -15.32 -32.07
N THR A 413 5.67 -14.80 -33.28
CA THR A 413 6.38 -13.55 -33.54
C THR A 413 5.51 -12.60 -34.37
N GLY A 414 5.86 -11.31 -34.41
CA GLY A 414 5.08 -10.29 -35.15
C GLY A 414 5.16 -10.45 -36.67
N SER A 415 4.15 -9.95 -37.39
CA SER A 415 3.99 -10.11 -38.85
C SER A 415 4.60 -8.98 -39.70
N THR A 416 4.98 -7.85 -39.09
CA THR A 416 5.31 -6.60 -39.82
C THR A 416 6.77 -6.49 -40.23
N THR A 417 7.68 -6.83 -39.33
CA THR A 417 9.14 -6.73 -39.51
C THR A 417 9.69 -8.06 -39.02
N GLY A 418 10.08 -8.95 -39.93
CA GLY A 418 10.39 -10.36 -39.61
C GLY A 418 11.28 -10.57 -38.38
N THR A 419 11.20 -11.75 -37.77
CA THR A 419 11.90 -12.02 -36.52
C THR A 419 13.40 -12.17 -36.73
N GLN A 420 14.17 -11.31 -36.10
CA GLN A 420 15.62 -11.43 -36.04
C GLN A 420 16.02 -12.29 -34.84
N PHE A 421 16.48 -13.52 -35.10
CA PHE A 421 16.94 -14.47 -34.08
C PHE A 421 18.44 -14.34 -33.72
N SER A 422 19.12 -13.36 -34.31
CA SER A 422 20.53 -13.12 -34.12
C SER A 422 20.93 -11.77 -34.71
N THR A 423 21.80 -11.04 -34.02
CA THR A 423 22.42 -9.80 -34.53
C THR A 423 23.82 -10.03 -35.08
N SER A 424 24.35 -11.27 -34.99
CA SER A 424 25.70 -11.63 -35.42
C SER A 424 25.71 -12.88 -36.31
N PRO A 425 26.46 -12.89 -37.43
CA PRO A 425 26.65 -14.09 -38.26
C PRO A 425 27.21 -15.31 -37.49
N ALA A 426 27.77 -15.11 -36.29
CA ALA A 426 28.29 -16.16 -35.42
C ALA A 426 27.24 -16.76 -34.46
N GLN A 427 26.15 -16.05 -34.16
CA GLN A 427 25.06 -16.55 -33.32
C GLN A 427 24.11 -17.38 -34.19
N LYS A 428 24.15 -18.71 -34.00
CA LYS A 428 23.38 -19.66 -34.79
C LYS A 428 22.36 -20.35 -33.89
N ILE A 429 21.08 -20.31 -34.28
CA ILE A 429 20.13 -21.33 -33.84
C ILE A 429 20.64 -22.64 -34.42
N GLY A 430 21.26 -23.47 -33.58
CA GLY A 430 21.58 -24.84 -33.93
C GLY A 430 20.33 -25.70 -33.73
N PHE A 431 19.84 -26.34 -34.79
CA PHE A 431 19.02 -27.52 -34.61
C PHE A 431 19.97 -28.60 -34.07
N TYR A 432 19.68 -29.10 -32.86
CA TYR A 432 20.58 -29.96 -32.07
C TYR A 432 21.19 -31.09 -32.92
N GLY A 433 22.53 -31.19 -32.90
CA GLY A 433 23.28 -32.27 -33.57
C GLY A 433 23.77 -31.98 -35.00
N LEU A 434 23.41 -30.85 -35.62
CA LEU A 434 23.87 -30.49 -36.97
C LEU A 434 24.56 -29.12 -37.00
N ALA A 435 25.60 -29.00 -37.84
CA ALA A 435 26.25 -27.72 -38.11
C ALA A 435 25.23 -26.76 -38.73
N PRO A 436 25.07 -25.52 -38.22
CA PRO A 436 24.08 -24.60 -38.75
C PRO A 436 24.34 -24.26 -40.22
N VAL A 437 23.28 -24.35 -41.01
CA VAL A 437 23.30 -24.14 -42.45
C VAL A 437 23.79 -22.73 -42.78
N ALA A 438 24.94 -22.62 -43.46
CA ALA A 438 25.40 -21.35 -44.00
C ALA A 438 24.48 -20.90 -45.16
N GLN A 439 24.40 -19.58 -45.38
CA GLN A 439 23.68 -19.03 -46.53
C GLN A 439 24.22 -19.64 -47.82
N GLN A 440 23.32 -20.21 -48.60
CA GLN A 440 23.67 -20.91 -49.82
C GLN A 440 23.82 -19.93 -50.98
N ALA A 441 25.06 -19.68 -51.43
CA ALA A 441 25.32 -18.87 -52.62
C ALA A 441 24.91 -19.63 -53.90
N VAL A 442 23.91 -19.16 -54.63
CA VAL A 442 23.51 -19.77 -55.91
C VAL A 442 24.43 -19.28 -57.02
N ALA A 443 25.05 -20.20 -57.76
CA ALA A 443 25.92 -19.87 -58.89
C ALA A 443 25.12 -19.75 -60.20
N GLY A 444 25.44 -18.73 -61.02
CA GLY A 444 24.88 -18.52 -62.35
C GLY A 444 23.90 -17.32 -62.45
N PRO A 445 23.58 -16.86 -63.67
CA PRO A 445 22.60 -15.79 -63.88
C PRO A 445 21.23 -16.17 -63.33
N ARG A 446 20.51 -15.19 -62.75
CA ARG A 446 19.15 -15.38 -62.21
C ARG A 446 18.23 -15.95 -63.29
N GLY A 447 17.55 -17.05 -62.99
CA GLY A 447 16.63 -17.72 -63.92
C GLY A 447 17.30 -18.68 -64.92
N SER A 448 18.63 -18.82 -64.90
CA SER A 448 19.31 -19.81 -65.73
C SER A 448 19.17 -21.23 -65.18
N ALA A 449 19.29 -22.23 -66.06
CA ALA A 449 19.39 -23.63 -65.66
C ALA A 449 20.54 -23.87 -64.67
N ALA A 450 21.64 -23.12 -64.78
CA ALA A 450 22.76 -23.19 -63.84
C ALA A 450 22.38 -22.73 -62.42
N ALA A 451 21.62 -21.63 -62.31
CA ALA A 451 21.12 -21.15 -61.02
C ALA A 451 20.13 -22.14 -60.38
N GLN A 452 19.25 -22.74 -61.18
CA GLN A 452 18.30 -23.74 -60.69
C GLN A 452 19.00 -25.02 -60.23
N ALA A 453 19.98 -25.52 -60.99
CA ALA A 453 20.79 -26.68 -60.61
C ALA A 453 21.60 -26.40 -59.33
N SER A 454 22.22 -25.21 -59.24
CA SER A 454 22.98 -24.81 -58.05
C SER A 454 22.09 -24.74 -56.80
N LEU A 455 20.91 -24.14 -56.90
CA LEU A 455 19.94 -24.08 -55.80
C LEU A 455 19.49 -25.48 -55.36
N THR A 456 19.11 -26.33 -56.32
CA THR A 456 18.60 -27.68 -56.04
C THR A 456 19.65 -28.55 -55.35
N ALA A 457 20.89 -28.55 -55.85
CA ALA A 457 22.00 -29.27 -55.24
C ALA A 457 22.28 -28.79 -53.80
N LYS A 458 22.18 -27.47 -53.57
CA LYS A 458 22.37 -26.89 -52.23
C LYS A 458 21.25 -27.29 -51.28
N LEU A 459 19.99 -27.26 -51.71
CA LEU A 459 18.87 -27.72 -50.89
C LEU A 459 18.96 -29.22 -50.58
N ALA A 460 19.37 -30.04 -51.55
CA ALA A 460 19.54 -31.48 -51.40
C ALA A 460 20.68 -31.81 -50.42
N ASN A 461 21.83 -31.14 -50.53
CA ASN A 461 22.96 -31.29 -49.59
C ASN A 461 22.60 -30.90 -48.15
N LEU A 462 21.60 -30.04 -47.98
CA LEU A 462 21.07 -29.66 -46.67
C LEU A 462 19.99 -30.62 -46.15
N GLY A 463 19.62 -31.63 -46.95
CA GLY A 463 18.52 -32.56 -46.62
C GLY A 463 17.14 -31.91 -46.61
N LEU A 464 17.00 -30.69 -47.14
CA LEU A 464 15.73 -29.94 -47.15
C LEU A 464 14.79 -30.41 -48.26
N VAL A 465 15.34 -31.06 -49.28
CA VAL A 465 14.60 -31.72 -50.35
C VAL A 465 15.15 -33.11 -50.55
N THR A 466 14.27 -34.10 -50.67
CA THR A 466 14.62 -35.46 -51.07
C THR A 466 14.20 -35.59 -52.52
N ASP A 467 15.17 -35.52 -53.44
CA ASP A 467 14.90 -35.75 -54.85
C ASP A 467 14.67 -37.25 -55.06
N THR A 468 13.39 -37.64 -55.14
CA THR A 468 12.97 -39.02 -55.43
C THR A 468 12.77 -39.25 -56.92
N THR A 469 13.03 -38.25 -57.77
CA THR A 469 12.92 -38.40 -59.21
C THR A 469 14.21 -38.99 -59.75
N VAL A 470 14.24 -40.32 -59.92
CA VAL A 470 15.24 -40.95 -60.79
C VAL A 470 15.09 -40.32 -62.17
N SER A 471 16.12 -39.60 -62.62
CA SER A 471 16.15 -39.07 -63.97
C SER A 471 15.90 -40.24 -64.93
N PRO A 472 14.84 -40.22 -65.75
CA PRO A 472 14.43 -41.36 -66.57
C PRO A 472 15.40 -41.67 -67.72
N ILE A 473 16.50 -40.91 -67.82
CA ILE A 473 17.53 -41.01 -68.85
C ILE A 473 18.81 -41.60 -68.25
N SER A 474 19.24 -42.76 -68.74
CA SER A 474 20.48 -43.40 -68.33
C SER A 474 21.40 -43.63 -69.54
N THR A 475 22.62 -43.07 -69.49
CA THR A 475 23.64 -43.29 -70.53
C THR A 475 24.48 -44.51 -70.16
N LYS A 476 24.62 -45.45 -71.09
CA LYS A 476 25.21 -46.77 -70.88
C LYS A 476 26.35 -46.97 -71.86
N THR A 477 27.55 -47.14 -71.31
CA THR A 477 28.79 -47.34 -72.07
C THR A 477 29.22 -48.81 -72.13
N THR A 478 28.47 -49.70 -71.45
CA THR A 478 28.68 -51.16 -71.42
C THR A 478 27.35 -51.91 -71.59
N SER A 479 27.43 -53.17 -72.01
CA SER A 479 26.26 -54.05 -72.13
C SER A 479 25.63 -54.33 -70.77
N GLN A 480 24.31 -54.18 -70.65
CA GLN A 480 23.61 -54.35 -69.38
C GLN A 480 22.12 -54.68 -69.57
N THR A 481 21.49 -55.13 -68.49
CA THR A 481 20.04 -55.33 -68.42
C THR A 481 19.36 -54.03 -68.01
N ILE A 482 18.36 -53.63 -68.79
CA ILE A 482 17.50 -52.48 -68.55
C ILE A 482 16.53 -52.84 -67.42
N THR A 483 16.38 -51.94 -66.46
CA THR A 483 15.52 -52.13 -65.29
C THR A 483 14.19 -51.40 -65.44
N ALA A 484 13.22 -51.68 -64.56
CA ALA A 484 11.93 -50.98 -64.53
C ALA A 484 12.03 -49.47 -64.23
N ALA A 485 13.21 -48.96 -63.83
CA ALA A 485 13.46 -47.54 -63.61
C ALA A 485 13.92 -46.81 -64.89
N ASP A 486 14.39 -47.53 -65.90
CA ASP A 486 14.93 -46.95 -67.14
C ASP A 486 13.80 -46.72 -68.15
N ARG A 487 13.54 -45.46 -68.53
CA ARG A 487 12.58 -45.12 -69.60
C ARG A 487 13.27 -44.70 -70.89
N TYR A 488 14.41 -44.05 -70.78
CA TYR A 488 15.24 -43.59 -71.89
C TYR A 488 16.68 -44.06 -71.67
N VAL A 489 17.19 -44.88 -72.58
CA VAL A 489 18.55 -45.42 -72.50
C VAL A 489 19.37 -44.88 -73.66
N ILE A 490 20.47 -44.19 -73.37
CA ILE A 490 21.43 -43.74 -74.39
C ILE A 490 22.58 -44.75 -74.41
N SER A 491 22.72 -45.52 -75.48
CA SER A 491 23.82 -46.48 -75.65
C SER A 491 25.02 -45.82 -76.33
N ASP A 492 26.08 -45.58 -75.57
CA ASP A 492 27.26 -44.78 -75.93
C ASP A 492 28.59 -45.48 -75.57
N GLY A 493 28.83 -46.61 -76.19
CA GLY A 493 30.06 -47.42 -76.07
C GLY A 493 30.11 -48.36 -77.26
N GLY A 494 31.22 -49.09 -77.50
CA GLY A 494 31.46 -49.91 -78.71
C GLY A 494 30.37 -50.94 -79.07
N THR A 495 30.67 -52.22 -79.22
CA THR A 495 29.59 -53.20 -79.48
C THR A 495 28.79 -53.43 -78.19
N LEU A 496 27.59 -52.85 -78.09
CA LEU A 496 26.74 -52.94 -76.89
C LEU A 496 25.55 -53.88 -77.08
N ILE A 497 25.21 -54.58 -76.00
CA ILE A 497 23.99 -55.37 -75.88
C ILE A 497 23.13 -54.78 -74.75
N GLN A 498 21.99 -54.19 -75.10
CA GLN A 498 20.98 -53.77 -74.13
C GLN A 498 19.93 -54.87 -73.99
N THR A 499 19.79 -55.39 -72.77
CA THR A 499 18.84 -56.48 -72.51
C THR A 499 17.58 -55.91 -71.88
N LEU A 500 16.47 -55.88 -72.61
CA LEU A 500 15.15 -55.54 -72.08
C LEU A 500 14.75 -56.57 -71.01
N PRO A 501 13.97 -56.19 -69.99
CA PRO A 501 13.47 -57.15 -69.01
C PRO A 501 12.57 -58.21 -69.67
N ASP A 502 12.31 -59.31 -68.95
CA ASP A 502 11.40 -60.35 -69.42
C ASP A 502 10.01 -59.74 -69.68
N PRO A 503 9.44 -59.86 -70.89
CA PRO A 503 8.18 -59.21 -71.24
C PRO A 503 7.01 -59.71 -70.40
N THR A 504 7.11 -60.93 -69.84
CA THR A 504 6.09 -61.52 -68.95
C THR A 504 6.13 -60.96 -67.53
N LEU A 505 7.27 -60.38 -67.12
CA LEU A 505 7.46 -59.78 -65.81
C LEU A 505 7.32 -58.24 -65.85
N ALA A 506 7.41 -57.63 -67.04
CA ALA A 506 7.17 -56.21 -67.22
C ALA A 506 5.66 -55.91 -67.35
N SER A 507 5.21 -54.78 -66.82
CA SER A 507 3.81 -54.36 -66.98
C SER A 507 3.47 -54.13 -68.46
N VAL A 508 2.36 -54.69 -68.94
CA VAL A 508 1.85 -54.47 -70.30
C VAL A 508 1.82 -52.97 -70.61
N GLY A 509 2.37 -52.59 -71.76
CA GLY A 509 2.47 -51.20 -72.18
C GLY A 509 3.66 -50.44 -71.61
N TYR A 510 4.62 -51.08 -70.93
CA TYR A 510 5.83 -50.41 -70.42
C TYR A 510 6.77 -49.97 -71.56
N PRO A 511 6.96 -48.65 -71.83
CA PRO A 511 7.89 -48.19 -72.85
C PRO A 511 9.33 -48.10 -72.34
N VAL A 512 10.25 -48.50 -73.20
CA VAL A 512 11.68 -48.18 -73.11
C VAL A 512 12.15 -47.64 -74.45
N THR A 513 12.61 -46.40 -74.47
CA THR A 513 13.23 -45.80 -75.64
C THR A 513 14.74 -45.96 -75.57
N ILE A 514 15.33 -46.64 -76.54
CA ILE A 514 16.78 -46.81 -76.64
C ILE A 514 17.29 -45.98 -77.82
N LYS A 515 18.22 -45.07 -77.53
CA LYS A 515 18.96 -44.31 -78.52
C LYS A 515 20.37 -44.85 -78.63
N ASN A 516 20.73 -45.40 -79.78
CA ASN A 516 22.11 -45.77 -80.08
C ASN A 516 22.86 -44.53 -80.58
N VAL A 517 23.83 -44.02 -79.84
CA VAL A 517 24.71 -42.92 -80.29
C VAL A 517 26.10 -43.41 -80.72
N ASN A 518 26.39 -44.71 -80.53
CA ASN A 518 27.68 -45.31 -80.84
C ASN A 518 27.92 -45.62 -82.34
N VAL A 519 29.19 -45.67 -82.75
CA VAL A 519 29.75 -45.78 -84.11
C VAL A 519 29.50 -47.07 -84.89
N SER A 520 29.09 -48.19 -84.27
CA SER A 520 28.92 -49.47 -84.99
C SER A 520 27.48 -49.96 -84.98
N SER A 521 26.99 -50.47 -83.85
CA SER A 521 25.58 -50.85 -83.65
C SER A 521 25.32 -51.17 -82.18
N CYS A 522 24.05 -51.12 -81.77
CA CYS A 522 23.60 -51.57 -80.45
C CYS A 522 22.58 -52.69 -80.64
N THR A 523 22.86 -53.87 -80.10
CA THR A 523 21.93 -55.00 -80.12
C THR A 523 21.00 -54.90 -78.93
N VAL A 524 19.70 -54.86 -79.16
CA VAL A 524 18.68 -54.97 -78.13
C VAL A 524 18.17 -56.40 -78.12
N ARG A 525 18.09 -57.04 -76.96
CA ARG A 525 17.54 -58.39 -76.81
C ARG A 525 16.57 -58.44 -75.64
N SER A 526 15.68 -59.41 -75.61
CA SER A 526 14.84 -59.66 -74.43
C SER A 526 15.54 -60.60 -73.45
N LEU A 527 15.36 -60.38 -72.16
CA LEU A 527 15.61 -61.39 -71.14
C LEU A 527 14.53 -62.48 -71.20
N GLY A 528 14.80 -63.67 -70.65
CA GLY A 528 13.81 -64.75 -70.49
C GLY A 528 13.43 -65.50 -71.77
N GLY A 529 14.04 -65.20 -72.92
CA GLY A 529 13.71 -65.82 -74.20
C GLY A 529 12.51 -65.19 -74.91
N GLY A 530 11.98 -64.06 -74.40
CA GLY A 530 11.00 -63.25 -75.11
C GLY A 530 11.50 -62.79 -76.49
N LEU A 531 10.57 -62.57 -77.42
CA LEU A 531 10.90 -62.07 -78.76
C LEU A 531 10.75 -60.54 -78.82
N ILE A 532 11.39 -59.92 -79.79
CA ILE A 532 11.25 -58.53 -80.21
C ILE A 532 10.76 -58.54 -81.65
N ASP A 533 9.53 -58.13 -81.92
CA ASP A 533 8.88 -58.26 -83.25
C ASP A 533 9.01 -59.68 -83.84
N GLY A 534 8.91 -60.73 -83.02
CA GLY A 534 9.10 -62.12 -83.44
C GLY A 534 10.56 -62.58 -83.63
N ALA A 535 11.56 -61.74 -83.35
CA ALA A 535 12.99 -62.08 -83.42
C ALA A 535 13.65 -62.11 -82.03
N ALA A 536 14.73 -62.88 -81.85
CA ALA A 536 15.43 -62.96 -80.55
C ALA A 536 16.16 -61.66 -80.15
N SER A 537 16.45 -60.79 -81.13
CA SER A 537 17.10 -59.51 -80.92
C SER A 537 16.79 -58.52 -82.05
N LYS A 538 17.02 -57.24 -81.79
CA LYS A 538 16.90 -56.12 -82.73
C LYS A 538 18.20 -55.32 -82.75
N THR A 539 18.84 -55.19 -83.90
CA THR A 539 20.04 -54.36 -84.05
C THR A 539 19.65 -52.93 -84.39
N LEU A 540 20.06 -51.98 -83.56
CA LEU A 540 19.90 -50.55 -83.79
C LEU A 540 21.15 -50.00 -84.49
N PRO A 541 21.05 -49.45 -85.71
CA PRO A 541 22.18 -48.79 -86.35
C PRO A 541 22.58 -47.53 -85.58
N GLN A 542 23.75 -46.99 -85.88
CA GLN A 542 24.19 -45.73 -85.29
C GLN A 542 23.12 -44.64 -85.51
N TRP A 543 22.87 -43.84 -84.46
CA TRP A 543 21.86 -42.79 -84.40
C TRP A 543 20.41 -43.26 -84.46
N ALA A 544 20.11 -44.56 -84.46
CA ALA A 544 18.74 -45.02 -84.35
C ALA A 544 18.17 -44.75 -82.94
N THR A 545 16.93 -44.30 -82.90
CA THR A 545 16.09 -44.30 -81.70
C THR A 545 14.95 -45.27 -81.94
N VAL A 546 14.73 -46.22 -81.03
CA VAL A 546 13.57 -47.13 -81.10
C VAL A 546 12.94 -47.22 -79.72
N THR A 547 11.62 -47.17 -79.69
CA THR A 547 10.86 -47.44 -78.47
C THR A 547 10.35 -48.86 -78.51
N PHE A 548 10.58 -49.59 -77.43
CA PHE A 548 10.11 -50.94 -77.21
C PHE A 548 8.99 -50.90 -76.20
N ILE A 549 7.86 -51.55 -76.51
CA ILE A 549 6.71 -51.69 -75.62
C ILE A 549 6.38 -53.17 -75.48
N THR A 550 6.25 -53.67 -74.25
CA THR A 550 5.81 -55.06 -74.02
C THR A 550 4.29 -55.20 -74.16
N ASP A 551 3.82 -56.25 -74.80
CA ASP A 551 2.41 -56.66 -74.79
C ASP A 551 2.10 -57.69 -73.67
N GLY A 552 3.08 -58.02 -72.84
CA GLY A 552 3.02 -59.05 -71.80
C GLY A 552 3.53 -60.43 -72.25
N THR A 553 3.82 -60.60 -73.54
CA THR A 553 4.32 -61.86 -74.11
C THR A 553 5.60 -61.67 -74.93
N GLN A 554 5.74 -60.53 -75.59
CA GLN A 554 6.91 -60.12 -76.36
C GLN A 554 7.09 -58.61 -76.29
N TRP A 555 8.21 -58.12 -76.81
CA TRP A 555 8.45 -56.70 -77.04
C TRP A 555 8.09 -56.33 -78.48
N LEU A 556 7.42 -55.19 -78.64
CA LEU A 556 7.04 -54.61 -79.92
C LEU A 556 7.81 -53.31 -80.13
N THR A 557 8.32 -53.10 -81.34
CA THR A 557 8.86 -51.79 -81.73
C THR A 557 7.74 -50.86 -82.17
N VAL A 558 7.75 -49.62 -81.71
CA VAL A 558 6.78 -48.58 -82.05
C VAL A 558 7.43 -47.30 -82.55
#